data_AF-A0A8H7HKL3-F1
#
_entry.id   AF-A0A8H7HKL3-F1
#
_cell.length_a   1.000
_cell.length_b   1.000
_cell.length_c   1.000
_cell.angle_alpha   90.00
_cell.angle_beta   90.00
_cell.angle_gamma   90.00
#
_symmetry.space_group_name_H-M   'P 1'
#
loop_
_entity.id
_entity.type
_entity.pdbx_description
1 polymer ?
#
loop_
_entity_poly.entity_id
_entity_poly.type
_entity_poly.pdbx_seq_one_letter_code
_entity_poly.pdbx_strand_id
1 'polypeptide(L)'
;YFSTHQPEPTASLIIPAFRLANMWNFKELRDYLMPLAEQVLNDASKIAFAREFHVQQWIVPAFVRLCHREEPLDTDEAKMIGLEGVLLISRIREGRYTKNPRPSCHTDTTAQIYCSSCEANYGMGDLFMSEEESEEEINKWVENGYQFVN
;
A
#
# COMPACT_ATOMS: atom_id res chain seq x y z
N TYR A 1 30.27 18.14 -10.34
CA TYR A 1 30.77 18.30 -8.95
C TYR A 1 29.62 18.79 -8.09
N PHE A 2 28.99 17.87 -7.37
CA PHE A 2 28.01 18.19 -6.34
C PHE A 2 28.71 18.83 -5.12
N SER A 3 28.05 19.77 -4.45
CA SER A 3 28.58 20.48 -3.27
C SER A 3 29.00 19.50 -2.17
N THR A 4 30.13 19.75 -1.51
CA THR A 4 30.65 18.97 -0.37
C THR A 4 29.80 19.12 0.91
N HIS A 5 28.95 20.15 0.97
CA HIS A 5 27.93 20.28 2.01
C HIS A 5 26.56 19.92 1.44
N GLN A 6 26.11 18.69 1.70
CA GLN A 6 24.74 18.25 1.43
C GLN A 6 23.94 18.35 2.74
N PRO A 7 23.07 19.37 2.90
CA PRO A 7 22.16 19.39 4.03
C PRO A 7 21.19 18.21 3.90
N GLU A 8 20.85 17.56 5.01
CA GLU A 8 19.80 16.54 5.01
C GLU A 8 18.47 17.20 4.57
N PRO A 9 17.89 16.78 3.44
CA PRO A 9 16.62 17.34 3.01
C PRO A 9 15.52 16.90 3.97
N THR A 10 14.72 17.86 4.44
CA THR A 10 13.50 17.54 5.19
C THR A 10 12.57 16.68 4.33
N ALA A 11 11.86 15.75 4.97
CA ALA A 11 10.95 14.80 4.31
C ALA A 11 10.04 15.42 3.25
N SER A 12 9.53 16.62 3.55
CA SER A 12 8.63 17.39 2.68
C SER A 12 9.28 17.92 1.39
N LEU A 13 10.61 18.02 1.34
CA LEU A 13 11.34 18.58 0.19
C LEU A 13 11.90 17.51 -0.76
N ILE A 14 11.92 16.24 -0.34
CA ILE A 14 12.49 15.16 -1.16
C ILE A 14 11.73 15.00 -2.48
N ILE A 15 10.39 14.95 -2.45
CA ILE A 15 9.58 14.81 -3.67
C ILE A 15 9.76 16.00 -4.62
N PRO A 16 9.60 17.28 -4.18
CA PRO A 16 9.88 18.43 -5.05
C PRO A 16 11.30 18.45 -5.62
N ALA A 17 12.32 18.14 -4.80
CA ALA A 17 13.70 18.10 -5.25
C ALA A 17 13.91 17.00 -6.31
N PHE A 18 13.31 15.82 -6.12
CA PHE A 18 13.38 14.72 -7.08
C PHE A 18 12.65 15.08 -8.39
N ARG A 19 11.48 15.74 -8.31
CA ARG A 19 10.75 16.25 -9.49
C ARG A 19 11.61 17.17 -10.34
N LEU A 20 12.25 18.15 -9.72
CA LEU A 20 13.15 19.09 -10.41
C LEU A 20 14.37 18.37 -10.99
N ALA A 21 14.98 17.47 -10.22
CA ALA A 21 16.10 16.65 -10.69
C ALA A 21 15.72 15.79 -11.91
N ASN A 22 14.51 15.24 -11.92
CA ASN A 22 13.98 14.46 -13.03
C ASN A 22 13.70 15.35 -14.26
N MET A 23 13.05 16.49 -14.07
CA MET A 23 12.72 17.45 -15.11
C MET A 23 13.97 17.99 -15.84
N TRP A 24 15.05 18.25 -15.10
CA TRP A 24 16.32 18.73 -15.67
C TRP A 24 17.34 17.61 -15.96
N ASN A 25 16.93 16.36 -15.80
CA ASN A 25 17.76 15.17 -16.04
C ASN A 25 19.08 15.15 -15.24
N PHE A 26 19.07 15.66 -14.02
CA PHE A 26 20.21 15.65 -13.09
C PHE A 26 20.37 14.27 -12.45
N LYS A 27 21.01 13.35 -13.18
CA LYS A 27 21.21 11.96 -12.75
C LYS A 27 21.88 11.84 -11.37
N GLU A 28 22.99 12.54 -11.15
CA GLU A 28 23.72 12.51 -9.87
C GLU A 28 22.84 12.89 -8.67
N LEU A 29 21.94 13.87 -8.86
CA LEU A 29 21.01 14.28 -7.82
C LEU A 29 19.92 13.25 -7.58
N ARG A 30 19.38 12.63 -8.64
CA ARG A 30 18.39 11.55 -8.50
C ARG A 30 19.00 10.35 -7.76
N ASP A 31 20.22 9.96 -8.12
CA ASP A 31 20.93 8.85 -7.47
C ASP A 31 21.16 9.14 -5.98
N TYR A 32 21.44 10.40 -5.62
CA TYR A 32 21.57 10.84 -4.23
C TYR A 32 20.24 10.86 -3.47
N LEU A 33 19.17 11.35 -4.10
CA LEU A 33 17.85 11.50 -3.47
C LEU A 33 17.07 10.18 -3.35
N MET A 34 17.34 9.20 -4.22
CA MET A 34 16.64 7.91 -4.23
C MET A 34 16.68 7.17 -2.87
N PRO A 35 17.85 6.91 -2.26
CA PRO A 35 17.90 6.23 -0.97
C PRO A 35 17.26 7.06 0.16
N LEU A 36 17.33 8.39 0.08
CA LEU A 36 16.67 9.27 1.06
C LEU A 36 15.14 9.20 0.94
N ALA A 37 14.62 9.16 -0.29
CA ALA A 37 13.20 8.97 -0.54
C ALA A 37 12.72 7.61 0.00
N GLU A 38 13.51 6.55 -0.16
CA GLU A 38 13.16 5.23 0.37
C GLU A 38 13.04 5.20 1.89
N GLN A 39 13.91 5.93 2.59
CA GLN A 39 13.94 5.95 4.05
C GLN A 39 12.84 6.83 4.66
N VAL A 40 12.51 7.94 3.99
CA VAL A 40 11.71 9.00 4.59
C VAL A 40 10.25 8.97 4.17
N LEU A 41 9.94 8.43 2.99
CA LEU A 41 8.55 8.37 2.50
C LEU A 41 7.76 7.26 3.20
N ASN A 42 6.53 7.58 3.60
CA ASN A 42 5.55 6.59 4.04
C ASN A 42 5.04 5.75 2.84
N ASP A 43 4.32 4.67 3.12
CA ASP A 43 3.90 3.73 2.08
C ASP A 43 2.97 4.34 1.02
N ALA A 44 2.04 5.21 1.41
CA ALA A 44 1.18 5.92 0.46
C ALA A 44 1.98 6.85 -0.47
N SER A 45 2.97 7.57 0.10
CA SER A 45 3.87 8.43 -0.66
C SER A 45 4.81 7.62 -1.57
N LYS A 46 5.27 6.45 -1.11
CA LYS A 46 6.07 5.53 -1.94
C LYS A 46 5.28 5.04 -3.14
N ILE A 47 3.99 4.72 -2.98
CA ILE A 47 3.12 4.35 -4.10
C ILE A 47 3.00 5.50 -5.10
N ALA A 48 2.69 6.72 -4.64
CA ALA A 48 2.58 7.89 -5.50
C ALA A 48 3.90 8.22 -6.22
N PHE A 49 5.02 8.19 -5.48
CA PHE A 49 6.37 8.41 -6.01
C PHE A 49 6.75 7.36 -7.05
N ALA A 50 6.49 6.09 -6.76
CA ALA A 50 6.78 4.99 -7.67
C ALA A 50 5.97 5.06 -8.96
N ARG A 51 4.74 5.58 -8.90
CA ARG A 51 3.95 5.85 -10.11
C ARG A 51 4.54 6.96 -10.95
N GLU A 52 4.91 8.07 -10.30
CA GLU A 52 5.40 9.26 -10.99
C GLU A 52 6.77 9.03 -11.62
N PHE A 53 7.64 8.24 -10.99
CA PHE A 53 9.02 8.03 -11.42
C PHE A 53 9.33 6.59 -11.88
N HIS A 54 8.30 5.76 -12.07
CA HIS A 54 8.38 4.37 -12.52
C HIS A 54 9.27 3.45 -11.65
N VAL A 55 9.18 3.59 -10.32
CA VAL A 55 9.94 2.78 -9.34
C VAL A 55 9.11 1.55 -8.92
N GLN A 56 8.97 0.59 -9.82
CA GLN A 56 8.06 -0.56 -9.67
C GLN A 56 8.26 -1.36 -8.38
N GLN A 57 9.51 -1.52 -7.95
CA GLN A 57 9.87 -2.33 -6.79
C GLN A 57 9.29 -1.81 -5.47
N TRP A 58 8.80 -0.57 -5.42
CA TRP A 58 8.17 0.00 -4.22
C TRP A 58 6.66 -0.22 -4.15
N ILE A 59 6.00 -0.48 -5.29
CA ILE A 59 4.54 -0.56 -5.36
C ILE A 59 4.02 -1.71 -4.49
N VAL A 60 4.45 -2.93 -4.78
CA VAL A 60 3.93 -4.14 -4.13
C VAL A 60 4.22 -4.14 -2.63
N PRO A 61 5.47 -3.90 -2.16
CA PRO A 61 5.76 -3.90 -0.73
C PRO A 61 4.99 -2.81 0.04
N ALA A 62 4.77 -1.64 -0.56
CA ALA A 62 4.01 -0.56 0.07
C ALA A 62 2.51 -0.92 0.20
N PHE A 63 1.91 -1.52 -0.83
CA PHE A 63 0.54 -2.01 -0.75
C PHE A 63 0.37 -3.11 0.30
N VAL A 64 1.29 -4.09 0.36
CA VAL A 64 1.27 -5.15 1.38
C VAL A 64 1.28 -4.53 2.78
N ARG A 65 2.21 -3.62 3.08
CA ARG A 65 2.28 -2.96 4.38
C ARG A 65 0.99 -2.20 4.74
N LEU A 66 0.38 -1.49 3.78
CA LEU A 66 -0.90 -0.80 3.98
C LEU A 66 -2.08 -1.75 4.21
N CYS A 67 -2.06 -2.95 3.61
CA CYS A 67 -3.08 -3.96 3.84
C CYS A 67 -3.00 -4.57 5.25
N HIS A 68 -1.78 -4.75 5.77
CA HIS A 68 -1.54 -5.48 7.02
C HIS A 68 -1.41 -4.62 8.27
N ARG A 69 -1.13 -3.31 8.13
CA ARG A 69 -1.08 -2.41 9.30
C ARG A 69 -2.44 -2.28 10.00
N GLU A 70 -2.41 -1.97 11.29
CA GLU A 70 -3.63 -1.81 12.09
C GLU A 70 -4.40 -0.55 11.68
N GLU A 71 -3.69 0.54 11.41
CA GLU A 71 -4.29 1.85 11.15
C GLU A 71 -5.09 1.88 9.82
N PRO A 72 -6.31 2.45 9.83
CA PRO A 72 -7.05 2.67 8.60
C PRO A 72 -6.36 3.74 7.75
N LEU A 73 -6.64 3.72 6.44
CA LEU A 73 -6.21 4.78 5.53
C LEU A 73 -6.82 6.12 5.95
N ASP A 74 -5.98 7.14 6.02
CA ASP A 74 -6.45 8.51 6.14
C ASP A 74 -6.82 9.12 4.78
N THR A 75 -7.38 10.32 4.80
CA THR A 75 -7.87 10.99 3.60
C THR A 75 -6.73 11.43 2.67
N ASP A 76 -5.56 11.76 3.21
CA ASP A 76 -4.42 12.22 2.41
C ASP A 76 -3.67 11.03 1.79
N GLU A 77 -3.51 9.93 2.52
CA GLU A 77 -3.05 8.65 1.96
C GLU A 77 -3.96 8.18 0.83
N ALA A 78 -5.29 8.24 1.03
CA ALA A 78 -6.26 7.86 0.00
C ALA A 78 -6.12 8.70 -1.28
N LYS A 79 -5.85 10.01 -1.16
CA LYS A 79 -5.59 10.88 -2.32
C LYS A 79 -4.30 10.48 -3.04
N MET A 80 -3.24 10.14 -2.32
CA MET A 80 -1.96 9.72 -2.90
C MET A 80 -2.07 8.37 -3.63
N ILE A 81 -2.79 7.42 -3.03
CA ILE A 81 -2.98 6.07 -3.58
C ILE A 81 -4.02 6.07 -4.71
N GLY A 82 -4.98 6.99 -4.70
CA GLY A 82 -6.06 7.02 -5.70
C GLY A 82 -7.07 5.88 -5.54
N LEU A 83 -8.21 6.03 -6.21
CA LEU A 83 -9.41 5.21 -5.98
C LEU A 83 -9.18 3.71 -6.15
N GLU A 84 -8.59 3.28 -7.28
CA GLU A 84 -8.38 1.86 -7.58
C GLU A 84 -7.51 1.16 -6.52
N GLY A 85 -6.44 1.84 -6.08
CA GLY A 85 -5.56 1.31 -5.04
C GLY A 85 -6.25 1.26 -3.67
N VAL A 86 -7.07 2.26 -3.35
CA VAL A 86 -7.88 2.25 -2.11
C VAL A 86 -8.88 1.10 -2.12
N LEU A 87 -9.56 0.85 -3.25
CA LEU A 87 -10.49 -0.27 -3.39
C LEU A 87 -9.77 -1.63 -3.30
N LEU A 88 -8.55 -1.74 -3.84
CA LEU A 88 -7.72 -2.94 -3.67
C LEU A 88 -7.39 -3.18 -2.20
N ILE A 89 -6.90 -2.15 -1.50
CA ILE A 89 -6.58 -2.24 -0.06
C ILE A 89 -7.83 -2.61 0.73
N SER A 90 -8.97 -1.99 0.44
CA SER A 90 -10.25 -2.32 1.08
C SER A 90 -10.61 -3.79 0.85
N ARG A 91 -10.52 -4.27 -0.39
CA ARG A 91 -10.83 -5.67 -0.74
C ARG A 91 -9.94 -6.67 0.00
N ILE A 92 -8.63 -6.42 0.07
CA ILE A 92 -7.70 -7.30 0.78
C ILE A 92 -7.97 -7.26 2.28
N ARG A 93 -8.16 -6.06 2.85
CA ARG A 93 -8.51 -5.88 4.27
C ARG A 93 -9.88 -6.47 4.60
N GLU A 94 -10.81 -6.48 3.67
CA GLU A 94 -12.15 -7.09 3.79
C GLU A 94 -12.17 -8.57 3.42
N GLY A 95 -11.11 -9.12 2.79
CA GLY A 95 -10.94 -10.56 2.56
C GLY A 95 -11.07 -11.40 3.85
N ARG A 96 -10.94 -10.70 5.00
CA ARG A 96 -11.41 -11.10 6.33
C ARG A 96 -12.80 -11.74 6.37
N TYR A 97 -13.69 -11.35 5.45
CA TYR A 97 -15.09 -11.78 5.38
C TYR A 97 -15.38 -12.80 4.27
N THR A 98 -14.45 -13.09 3.36
CA THR A 98 -14.69 -13.99 2.21
C THR A 98 -14.13 -15.39 2.41
N LYS A 99 -13.06 -15.56 3.20
CA LYS A 99 -12.55 -16.88 3.60
C LYS A 99 -13.44 -17.60 4.62
N ASN A 100 -14.31 -16.84 5.29
CA ASN A 100 -15.28 -17.38 6.22
C ASN A 100 -16.67 -17.34 5.56
N PRO A 101 -17.07 -18.35 4.77
CA PRO A 101 -18.47 -18.46 4.38
C PRO A 101 -19.23 -18.50 5.70
N ARG A 102 -20.02 -17.47 5.99
CA ARG A 102 -20.86 -17.45 7.18
C ARG A 102 -21.50 -18.84 7.28
N PRO A 103 -21.20 -19.64 8.32
CA PRO A 103 -21.87 -20.91 8.46
C PRO A 103 -23.36 -20.62 8.39
N SER A 104 -24.14 -21.50 7.77
CA SER A 104 -25.59 -21.34 7.60
C SER A 104 -26.37 -21.37 8.92
N CYS A 105 -25.72 -21.08 10.05
CA CYS A 105 -26.33 -20.91 11.35
C CYS A 105 -27.04 -19.55 11.45
N HIS A 106 -28.16 -19.43 10.74
CA HIS A 106 -29.49 -19.16 11.30
C HIS A 106 -30.42 -18.45 10.31
N THR A 107 -31.63 -19.00 10.19
CA THR A 107 -32.85 -18.28 9.81
C THR A 107 -33.11 -17.17 10.83
N ASP A 108 -33.12 -15.93 10.34
CA ASP A 108 -33.66 -14.69 10.93
C ASP A 108 -34.17 -14.77 12.37
N THR A 109 -33.44 -14.27 13.38
CA THR A 109 -34.09 -13.39 14.40
C THR A 109 -33.17 -12.56 15.29
N THR A 110 -31.84 -12.70 15.32
CA THR A 110 -31.03 -11.79 16.16
C THR A 110 -29.71 -11.45 15.48
N ALA A 111 -29.55 -10.18 15.11
CA ALA A 111 -28.31 -9.63 14.60
C ALA A 111 -27.29 -9.52 15.73
N GLN A 112 -26.66 -10.63 16.10
CA GLN A 112 -25.34 -10.61 16.72
C GLN A 112 -24.30 -10.53 15.61
N ILE A 113 -23.32 -9.64 15.74
CA ILE A 113 -22.29 -9.37 14.72
C ILE A 113 -21.42 -10.62 14.45
N TYR A 114 -21.32 -11.53 15.43
CA TYR A 114 -20.63 -12.81 15.31
C TYR A 114 -21.32 -13.88 16.17
N CYS A 115 -21.18 -15.16 15.78
CA CYS A 115 -21.74 -16.31 16.46
C CYS A 115 -20.71 -16.93 17.41
N SER A 116 -20.98 -16.91 18.73
CA SER A 116 -20.05 -17.39 19.77
C SER A 116 -19.72 -18.89 19.68
N SER A 117 -20.55 -19.70 19.02
CA SER A 117 -20.27 -21.12 18.78
C SER A 117 -19.37 -21.38 17.56
N CYS A 118 -19.29 -20.41 16.63
CA CYS A 118 -18.38 -20.45 15.49
C CYS A 118 -16.97 -19.97 15.85
N GLU A 119 -16.85 -19.12 16.87
CA GLU A 119 -15.59 -18.62 17.42
C GLU A 119 -14.68 -19.76 17.94
N ALA A 120 -15.26 -20.88 18.38
CA ALA A 120 -14.54 -22.05 18.88
C ALA A 120 -14.05 -23.03 17.79
N ASN A 121 -14.53 -22.91 16.54
CA ASN A 121 -14.26 -23.89 15.47
C ASN A 121 -13.26 -23.42 14.40
N TYR A 122 -12.96 -22.12 14.33
CA TYR A 122 -12.00 -21.57 13.37
C TYR A 122 -10.81 -20.96 14.11
N GLY A 123 -9.60 -21.43 13.83
CA GLY A 123 -8.39 -20.79 14.33
C GLY A 123 -8.32 -19.36 13.79
N MET A 124 -8.09 -18.38 14.67
CA MET A 124 -8.04 -16.96 14.31
C MET A 124 -7.07 -16.64 13.15
N GLY A 125 -6.06 -17.49 12.95
CA GLY A 125 -5.06 -17.38 11.88
C GLY A 125 -5.56 -17.63 10.46
N ASP A 126 -6.70 -18.33 10.27
CA ASP A 126 -7.26 -18.61 8.94
C ASP A 126 -8.28 -17.55 8.49
N LEU A 127 -8.61 -16.59 9.37
CA LEU A 127 -9.58 -15.53 9.08
C LEU A 127 -8.99 -14.40 8.23
N PHE A 128 -7.68 -14.29 8.12
CA PHE A 128 -7.02 -13.17 7.43
C PHE A 128 -6.24 -13.70 6.23
N MET A 129 -6.17 -12.90 5.17
CA MET A 129 -5.18 -13.17 4.12
C MET A 129 -3.79 -13.04 4.74
N SER A 130 -2.87 -13.96 4.43
CA SER A 130 -1.47 -13.81 4.81
C SER A 130 -0.81 -12.68 4.01
N GLU A 131 0.38 -12.24 4.42
CA GLU A 131 1.19 -11.31 3.64
C GLU A 131 1.49 -11.87 2.24
N GLU A 132 1.82 -13.15 2.15
CA GLU A 132 2.11 -13.85 0.88
C GLU A 132 0.91 -13.87 -0.06
N GLU A 133 -0.28 -14.23 0.43
CA GLU A 133 -1.50 -14.22 -0.38
C GLU A 133 -1.86 -12.80 -0.85
N SER A 134 -1.65 -11.81 0.01
CA SER A 134 -1.89 -10.41 -0.32
C SER A 134 -0.91 -9.94 -1.40
N GLU A 135 0.36 -10.29 -1.26
CA GLU A 135 1.40 -9.99 -2.24
C GLU A 135 1.09 -10.61 -3.61
N GLU A 136 0.66 -11.87 -3.66
CA GLU A 136 0.25 -12.53 -4.90
C GLU A 136 -0.93 -11.82 -5.58
N GLU A 137 -1.98 -11.47 -4.83
CA GLU A 137 -3.13 -10.74 -5.36
C GLU A 137 -2.76 -9.34 -5.85
N ILE A 138 -1.90 -8.63 -5.12
CA ILE A 138 -1.39 -7.32 -5.53
C ILE A 138 -0.53 -7.46 -6.81
N ASN A 139 0.34 -8.47 -6.89
CA ASN A 139 1.16 -8.73 -8.08
C ASN A 139 0.29 -8.98 -9.31
N LYS A 140 -0.72 -9.87 -9.20
CA LYS A 140 -1.69 -10.09 -10.28
C LYS A 140 -2.39 -8.80 -10.69
N TRP A 141 -2.77 -7.96 -9.74
CA TRP A 141 -3.41 -6.69 -10.05
C TRP A 141 -2.46 -5.71 -10.76
N VAL A 142 -1.19 -5.65 -10.36
CA VAL A 142 -0.17 -4.85 -11.03
C VAL A 142 0.05 -5.32 -12.48
N GLU A 143 0.12 -6.63 -12.70
CA GLU A 143 0.32 -7.23 -14.03
C GLU A 143 -0.89 -7.05 -14.97
N ASN A 144 -2.12 -7.13 -14.45
CA ASN A 144 -3.34 -7.23 -15.26
C ASN A 144 -3.96 -5.90 -15.70
N GLY A 145 -3.35 -4.74 -15.43
CA GLY A 145 -3.93 -3.48 -15.85
C GLY A 145 -3.63 -2.27 -14.99
N TYR A 146 -2.68 -2.39 -14.05
CA TYR A 146 -2.09 -1.22 -13.44
C TYR A 146 -1.13 -0.52 -14.41
N GLN A 147 -1.68 -0.01 -15.50
CA GLN A 147 -0.95 0.85 -16.40
C GLN A 147 -0.82 2.21 -15.72
N PHE A 148 0.42 2.67 -15.54
CA PHE A 148 0.76 4.04 -15.19
C PHE A 148 0.11 4.94 -16.23
N VAL A 149 -1.07 5.47 -15.93
CA VAL A 149 -1.71 6.45 -16.80
C VAL A 149 -0.83 7.68 -16.73
N ASN A 150 -0.08 7.91 -17.82
CA ASN A 150 0.80 9.07 -18.03
C ASN A 150 0.04 10.39 -17.90
#